data_AF-A0A3A5KH79-F1
#
_entry.id   AF-A0A3A5KH79-F1
#
_cell.length_a   1.000
_cell.length_b   1.000
_cell.length_c   1.000
_cell.angle_alpha   90.00
_cell.angle_beta   90.00
_cell.angle_gamma   90.00
#
_symmetry.space_group_name_H-M   'P 1'
#
loop_
_entity.id
_entity.type
_entity.pdbx_description
1 polymer ?
#
loop_
_entity_poly.entity_id
_entity_poly.type
_entity_poly.pdbx_seq_one_letter_code
_entity_poly.pdbx_strand_id
1 'polypeptide(L)'
;MAVEQDDDDQDLDEDQRREKAEQKEYDEMVAASDKVLNDWMAAHPEDARQAVIDSYIEGGEIDAATAGVQHVEVQIIEASFTKHIERSILSPLGLTMAQWQEHMDEAELPAFRRAVVKGDWQALIDHARAAAKMRLDLGI
;
A
#
# COMPACT_ATOMS: atom_id res chain seq x y z
N MET A 1 -29.88 8.42 22.95
CA MET A 1 -28.72 9.03 22.28
C MET A 1 -29.05 9.04 20.81
N ALA A 2 -29.06 10.24 20.21
CA ALA A 2 -29.31 10.41 18.80
C ALA A 2 -28.23 9.67 18.01
N VAL A 3 -28.64 8.87 17.03
CA VAL A 3 -27.76 8.39 15.99
C VAL A 3 -27.61 9.60 15.07
N GLU A 4 -26.49 10.31 15.17
CA GLU A 4 -26.05 11.22 14.11
C GLU A 4 -25.69 10.31 12.92
N GLN A 5 -26.71 9.91 12.15
CA GLN A 5 -26.53 9.52 10.76
C GLN A 5 -26.24 10.83 10.04
N ASP A 6 -25.01 11.03 9.57
CA ASP A 6 -24.69 12.09 8.63
C ASP A 6 -25.75 12.09 7.51
N ASP A 7 -26.54 13.15 7.41
CA ASP A 7 -27.64 13.35 6.45
C ASP A 7 -27.19 13.31 4.97
N ASP A 8 -25.88 13.21 4.70
CA ASP A 8 -25.27 13.16 3.36
C ASP A 8 -25.39 11.81 2.63
N ASP A 9 -25.73 10.71 3.33
CA ASP A 9 -25.78 9.36 2.71
C ASP A 9 -27.15 8.98 2.09
N GLN A 10 -28.19 9.82 2.25
CA GLN A 10 -29.54 9.48 1.79
C GLN A 10 -29.75 9.68 0.27
N ASP A 11 -28.92 10.49 -0.40
CA ASP A 11 -29.02 10.81 -1.83
C ASP A 11 -28.09 9.97 -2.72
N LEU A 12 -27.28 9.08 -2.14
CA LEU A 12 -26.35 8.23 -2.91
C LEU A 12 -27.05 6.99 -3.48
N ASP A 13 -26.77 6.69 -4.75
CA ASP A 13 -27.13 5.40 -5.35
C ASP A 13 -26.29 4.24 -4.78
N GLU A 14 -26.63 3.00 -5.14
CA GLU A 14 -25.99 1.80 -4.57
C GLU A 14 -24.50 1.71 -4.91
N ASP A 15 -24.11 2.16 -6.11
CA ASP A 15 -22.70 2.18 -6.53
C ASP A 15 -21.94 3.27 -5.77
N GLN A 16 -22.51 4.46 -5.61
CA GLN A 16 -21.91 5.55 -4.84
C GLN A 16 -21.73 5.20 -3.35
N ARG A 17 -22.70 4.52 -2.73
CA ARG A 17 -22.58 4.05 -1.34
C ARG A 17 -21.48 3.02 -1.19
N ARG A 18 -21.34 2.13 -2.16
CA ARG A 18 -20.29 1.11 -2.17
C ARG A 18 -18.91 1.76 -2.30
N GLU A 19 -18.73 2.69 -3.25
CA GLU A 19 -17.47 3.41 -3.43
C GLU A 19 -17.08 4.22 -2.18
N LYS A 20 -18.04 4.86 -1.52
CA LYS A 20 -17.82 5.59 -0.27
C LYS A 20 -17.44 4.66 0.88
N ALA A 21 -18.08 3.49 0.99
CA ALA A 21 -17.70 2.49 1.98
C ALA A 21 -16.26 1.98 1.72
N GLU A 22 -15.92 1.65 0.48
CA GLU A 22 -14.58 1.21 0.08
C GLU A 22 -13.51 2.30 0.29
N GLN A 23 -13.86 3.57 0.13
CA GLN A 23 -12.98 4.71 0.48
C GLN A 23 -12.77 4.80 2.00
N LYS A 24 -13.85 4.69 2.79
CA LYS A 24 -13.77 4.76 4.25
C LYS A 24 -12.91 3.63 4.83
N GLU A 25 -13.10 2.39 4.36
CA GLU A 25 -12.29 1.24 4.79
C GLU A 25 -10.81 1.45 4.44
N TYR A 26 -10.52 2.01 3.27
CA TYR A 26 -9.16 2.37 2.88
C TYR A 26 -8.56 3.43 3.82
N ASP A 27 -9.28 4.50 4.13
CA ASP A 27 -8.81 5.57 5.00
C ASP A 27 -8.57 5.09 6.43
N GLU A 28 -9.43 4.21 6.97
CA GLU A 28 -9.25 3.59 8.28
C GLU A 28 -8.00 2.71 8.36
N MET A 29 -7.74 1.92 7.31
CA MET A 29 -6.55 1.07 7.22
C MET A 29 -5.26 1.91 7.09
N VAL A 30 -5.27 2.97 6.27
CA VAL A 30 -4.14 3.90 6.15
C VAL A 30 -3.87 4.58 7.49
N ALA A 31 -4.90 5.07 8.17
CA ALA A 31 -4.75 5.69 9.49
C ALA A 31 -4.19 4.70 10.54
N ALA A 32 -4.60 3.43 10.49
CA ALA A 32 -4.05 2.39 11.35
C ALA A 32 -2.56 2.13 11.06
N SER A 33 -2.19 2.03 9.78
CA SER A 33 -0.80 1.87 9.35
C SER A 33 0.07 3.06 9.78
N ASP A 34 -0.39 4.28 9.55
CA ASP A 34 0.34 5.49 9.94
C ASP A 34 0.54 5.57 11.45
N LYS A 35 -0.47 5.17 12.23
CA LYS A 35 -0.34 5.08 13.69
C LYS A 35 0.75 4.09 14.09
N VAL A 36 0.73 2.87 13.55
CA VAL A 36 1.74 1.84 13.84
C VAL A 36 3.14 2.35 13.48
N LEU A 37 3.31 2.96 12.30
CA LEU A 37 4.60 3.48 11.85
C LEU A 37 5.09 4.61 12.76
N ASN A 38 4.22 5.52 13.17
CA ASN A 38 4.56 6.62 14.09
C ASN A 38 4.96 6.10 15.48
N ASP A 39 4.19 5.15 16.02
CA ASP A 39 4.49 4.53 17.32
C ASP A 39 5.83 3.77 17.27
N TRP A 40 6.07 3.02 16.19
CA TRP A 40 7.33 2.32 15.94
C TRP A 40 8.53 3.27 15.82
N MET A 41 8.36 4.37 15.08
CA MET A 41 9.38 5.42 14.95
C MET A 41 9.72 6.08 16.28
N ALA A 42 8.72 6.31 17.13
CA ALA A 42 8.92 6.90 18.46
C ALA A 42 9.58 5.91 19.45
N ALA A 43 9.29 4.61 19.32
CA ALA A 43 9.76 3.58 20.24
C ALA A 43 11.21 3.13 19.97
N HIS A 44 11.67 3.19 18.73
CA HIS A 44 12.97 2.62 18.32
C HIS A 44 13.96 3.71 17.89
N PRO A 45 15.27 3.56 18.19
CA PRO A 45 16.30 4.46 17.69
C PRO A 45 16.52 4.27 16.18
N GLU A 46 17.07 5.30 15.52
CA GLU A 46 17.18 5.36 14.06
C GLU A 46 17.98 4.19 13.45
N ASP A 47 19.05 3.77 14.10
CA ASP A 47 19.89 2.66 13.67
C ASP A 47 19.15 1.32 13.69
N ALA A 48 18.38 1.06 14.75
CA ALA A 48 17.53 -0.13 14.83
C ALA A 48 16.42 -0.11 13.77
N ARG A 49 15.82 1.05 13.52
CA ARG A 49 14.82 1.23 12.45
C ARG A 49 15.43 0.96 11.07
N GLN A 50 16.63 1.49 10.82
CA GLN A 50 17.30 1.33 9.54
C GLN A 50 17.65 -0.14 9.28
N ALA A 51 18.06 -0.90 10.30
CA ALA A 51 18.32 -2.34 10.16
C ALA A 51 17.07 -3.13 9.73
N VAL A 52 15.90 -2.81 10.30
CA VAL A 52 14.62 -3.42 9.91
C VAL A 52 14.24 -3.04 8.48
N ILE A 53 14.39 -1.76 8.13
CA ILE A 53 14.12 -1.25 6.78
C ILE A 53 15.02 -1.94 5.75
N ASP A 54 16.32 -2.06 6.03
CA ASP A 54 17.28 -2.69 5.12
C ASP A 54 16.96 -4.17 4.92
N SER A 55 16.63 -4.88 6.02
CA SER A 55 16.17 -6.27 5.96
C SER A 55 14.91 -6.43 5.10
N TYR A 56 13.93 -5.52 5.24
CA TYR A 56 12.74 -5.52 4.40
C TYR A 56 13.06 -5.24 2.93
N ILE A 57 13.94 -4.29 2.64
CA ILE A 57 14.33 -3.96 1.27
C ILE A 57 14.96 -5.18 0.58
N GLU A 58 15.86 -5.88 1.26
CA GLU A 58 16.55 -7.04 0.71
C GLU A 58 15.66 -8.29 0.68
N GLY A 59 15.05 -8.65 1.81
CA GLY A 59 14.30 -9.89 1.97
C GLY A 59 12.85 -9.82 1.51
N GLY A 60 12.21 -8.65 1.61
CA GLY A 60 10.80 -8.45 1.26
C GLY A 60 9.81 -8.76 2.37
N GLU A 61 10.30 -9.14 3.55
CA GLU A 61 9.48 -9.46 4.71
C GLU A 61 9.91 -8.60 5.90
N ILE A 62 8.95 -8.09 6.65
CA ILE A 62 9.19 -7.40 7.92
C ILE A 62 9.14 -8.44 9.04
N ASP A 63 10.29 -8.75 9.63
CA ASP A 63 10.35 -9.61 10.82
C ASP A 63 9.78 -8.85 12.03
N ALA A 64 8.57 -9.23 12.46
CA ALA A 64 7.85 -8.59 13.56
C ALA A 64 8.63 -8.64 14.89
N ALA A 65 9.36 -9.74 15.15
CA ALA A 65 10.13 -9.90 16.39
C ALA A 65 11.35 -8.97 16.41
N THR A 66 12.03 -8.84 15.27
CA THR A 66 13.16 -7.93 15.08
C THR A 66 12.71 -6.47 15.09
N ALA A 67 11.54 -6.19 14.52
CA ALA A 67 10.93 -4.87 14.48
C ALA A 67 10.29 -4.43 15.82
N GLY A 68 10.14 -5.35 16.79
CA GLY A 68 9.54 -5.03 18.08
C GLY A 68 8.04 -4.70 18.00
N VAL A 69 7.34 -5.25 17.00
CA VAL A 69 5.90 -5.04 16.74
C VAL A 69 5.16 -6.38 16.72
N GLN A 70 3.84 -6.33 16.79
CA GLN A 70 2.99 -7.50 16.62
C GLN A 70 2.89 -7.89 15.15
N HIS A 71 2.69 -9.18 14.88
CA HIS A 71 2.53 -9.68 13.52
C HIS A 71 1.32 -9.04 12.79
N VAL A 72 0.24 -8.73 13.52
CA VAL A 72 -0.92 -8.02 12.96
C VAL A 72 -0.57 -6.59 12.51
N GLU A 73 0.36 -5.93 13.19
CA GLU A 73 0.80 -4.58 12.83
C GLU A 73 1.61 -4.59 11.53
N VAL A 74 2.46 -5.59 11.34
CA VAL A 74 3.15 -5.85 10.05
C VAL A 74 2.13 -6.06 8.93
N GLN A 75 1.14 -6.92 9.15
CA GLN A 75 0.11 -7.21 8.15
C GLN A 75 -0.70 -5.96 7.76
N ILE A 76 -1.00 -5.08 8.72
CA ILE A 76 -1.71 -3.82 8.46
C ILE A 76 -0.85 -2.91 7.55
N ILE A 77 0.45 -2.79 7.82
CA ILE A 77 1.37 -1.99 7.01
C ILE A 77 1.47 -2.54 5.58
N GLU A 78 1.70 -3.86 5.44
CA GLU A 78 1.82 -4.51 4.13
C GLU A 78 0.52 -4.42 3.33
N ALA A 79 -0.63 -4.63 3.98
CA ALA A 79 -1.94 -4.48 3.36
C ALA A 79 -2.18 -3.02 2.92
N SER A 80 -1.82 -2.05 3.75
CA SER A 80 -1.95 -0.62 3.44
C SER A 80 -1.14 -0.24 2.19
N PHE A 81 0.14 -0.64 2.11
CA PHE A 81 0.96 -0.40 0.93
C PHE A 81 0.44 -1.11 -0.31
N THR A 82 0.05 -2.38 -0.19
CA THR A 82 -0.50 -3.16 -1.30
C THR A 82 -1.75 -2.48 -1.86
N LYS A 83 -2.66 -2.09 -0.97
CA LYS A 83 -3.90 -1.39 -1.35
C LYS A 83 -3.64 -0.01 -1.93
N HIS A 84 -2.66 0.73 -1.42
CA HIS A 84 -2.26 1.99 -2.02
C HIS A 84 -1.80 1.81 -3.47
N ILE A 85 -0.95 0.81 -3.73
CA ILE A 85 -0.48 0.48 -5.07
C ILE A 85 -1.65 0.08 -5.97
N GLU A 86 -2.51 -0.84 -5.52
CA GLU A 86 -3.68 -1.28 -6.28
C GLU A 86 -4.60 -0.11 -6.66
N ARG A 87 -4.99 0.71 -5.68
CA ARG A 87 -5.98 1.79 -5.84
C ARG A 87 -5.40 2.98 -6.59
N SER A 88 -4.22 3.44 -6.20
CA SER A 88 -3.68 4.73 -6.65
C SER A 88 -2.79 4.62 -7.88
N ILE A 89 -2.18 3.44 -8.12
CA ILE A 89 -1.20 3.25 -9.19
C ILE A 89 -1.76 2.35 -10.30
N LEU A 90 -2.29 1.19 -9.94
CA LEU A 90 -2.66 0.16 -10.92
C LEU A 90 -4.07 0.36 -11.50
N SER A 91 -5.07 0.61 -10.65
CA SER A 91 -6.47 0.78 -11.05
C SER A 91 -6.66 1.87 -12.12
N PRO A 92 -6.01 3.06 -12.04
CA PRO A 92 -6.11 4.08 -13.09
C PRO A 92 -5.56 3.66 -14.45
N LEU A 93 -4.71 2.62 -14.48
CA LEU A 93 -4.12 2.06 -15.69
C LEU A 93 -4.86 0.79 -16.17
N GLY A 94 -5.94 0.40 -15.49
CA GLY A 94 -6.65 -0.84 -15.78
C GLY A 94 -5.84 -2.11 -15.45
N LEU A 95 -4.83 -2.00 -14.58
CA LEU A 95 -3.99 -3.11 -14.17
C LEU A 95 -4.44 -3.70 -12.83
N THR A 96 -4.28 -5.01 -12.70
CA THR A 96 -4.30 -5.71 -11.42
C THR A 96 -2.89 -5.93 -10.90
N MET A 97 -2.74 -6.21 -9.59
CA MET A 97 -1.45 -6.55 -9.00
C MET A 97 -0.77 -7.72 -9.71
N ALA A 98 -1.52 -8.77 -10.03
CA ALA A 98 -1.01 -9.93 -10.75
C ALA A 98 -0.46 -9.56 -12.13
N GLN A 99 -1.21 -8.78 -12.92
CA GLN A 99 -0.76 -8.33 -14.25
C GLN A 99 0.47 -7.43 -14.16
N TRP A 100 0.59 -6.61 -13.12
CA TRP A 100 1.77 -5.77 -12.94
C TRP A 100 3.01 -6.60 -12.56
N GLN A 101 2.84 -7.60 -11.68
CA GLN A 101 3.90 -8.52 -11.27
C GLN A 101 4.44 -9.36 -12.42
N GLU A 102 3.64 -9.69 -13.45
CA GLU A 102 4.11 -10.36 -14.67
C GLU A 102 5.21 -9.59 -15.41
N HIS A 103 5.32 -8.28 -15.18
CA HIS A 103 6.31 -7.40 -15.81
C HIS A 103 7.45 -7.00 -14.87
N MET A 104 7.49 -7.54 -13.65
CA MET A 104 8.48 -7.19 -12.63
C MET A 104 9.60 -8.22 -12.60
N ASP A 105 10.86 -7.77 -12.69
CA ASP A 105 12.01 -8.64 -12.47
C ASP A 105 12.31 -8.75 -10.96
N GLU A 106 12.72 -9.95 -10.52
CA GLU A 106 13.11 -10.19 -9.11
C GLU A 106 14.27 -9.27 -8.68
N ALA A 107 15.18 -8.94 -9.61
CA ALA A 107 16.27 -8.00 -9.36
C ALA A 107 15.81 -6.55 -9.11
N GLU A 108 14.59 -6.19 -9.52
CA GLU A 108 14.01 -4.86 -9.31
C GLU A 108 13.27 -4.74 -7.97
N LEU A 109 12.90 -5.87 -7.35
CA LEU A 109 12.13 -5.88 -6.10
C LEU A 109 12.76 -5.05 -4.98
N PRO A 110 14.10 -5.10 -4.72
CA PRO A 110 14.70 -4.25 -3.69
C PRO A 110 14.58 -2.75 -4.02
N ALA A 111 14.64 -2.38 -5.30
CA ALA A 111 14.47 -0.99 -5.71
C ALA A 111 13.03 -0.50 -5.46
N PHE A 112 12.02 -1.33 -5.77
CA PHE A 112 10.62 -1.01 -5.51
C PHE A 112 10.31 -0.95 -4.02
N ARG A 113 10.76 -1.91 -3.22
CA ARG A 113 10.57 -1.88 -1.76
C ARG A 113 11.21 -0.63 -1.14
N ARG A 114 12.40 -0.26 -1.59
CA ARG A 114 13.05 0.98 -1.17
C ARG A 114 12.23 2.22 -1.55
N ALA A 115 11.63 2.23 -2.74
CA ALA A 115 10.77 3.31 -3.19
C ALA A 115 9.51 3.41 -2.32
N VAL A 116 8.86 2.29 -1.99
CA VAL A 116 7.72 2.22 -1.05
C VAL A 116 8.08 2.80 0.31
N VAL A 117 9.18 2.35 0.92
CA VAL A 117 9.62 2.85 2.25
C VAL A 117 9.89 4.37 2.23
N LYS A 118 10.42 4.90 1.12
CA LYS A 118 10.71 6.33 0.97
C LYS A 118 9.48 7.16 0.57
N GLY A 119 8.35 6.53 0.27
CA GLY A 119 7.21 7.21 -0.35
C GLY A 119 7.50 7.73 -1.76
N ASP A 120 8.50 7.17 -2.45
CA ASP A 120 8.82 7.50 -3.85
C ASP A 120 7.92 6.69 -4.79
N TRP A 121 6.66 7.07 -4.84
CA TRP A 121 5.65 6.38 -5.65
C TRP A 121 5.87 6.54 -7.16
N GLN A 122 6.66 7.54 -7.58
CA GLN A 122 6.86 7.85 -8.99
C GLN A 122 7.54 6.69 -9.74
N ALA A 123 8.51 6.02 -9.11
CA ALA A 123 9.17 4.84 -9.68
C ALA A 123 8.16 3.71 -9.97
N LEU A 124 7.21 3.47 -9.06
CA LEU A 124 6.17 2.45 -9.23
C LEU A 124 5.17 2.86 -10.32
N ILE A 125 4.80 4.15 -10.38
CA ILE A 125 3.91 4.69 -11.42
C ILE A 125 4.53 4.54 -12.81
N ASP A 126 5.80 4.87 -12.97
CA ASP A 126 6.48 4.78 -14.27
C ASP A 126 6.61 3.32 -14.72
N HIS A 127 6.92 2.41 -13.80
CA HIS A 127 6.93 0.97 -14.08
C HIS A 127 5.54 0.46 -14.47
N ALA A 128 4.49 0.82 -13.74
CA ALA A 128 3.12 0.43 -14.04
C ALA A 128 2.65 0.95 -15.41
N ARG A 129 3.02 2.19 -15.78
CA ARG A 129 2.73 2.74 -17.11
C ARG A 129 3.44 1.98 -18.22
N ALA A 130 4.71 1.61 -18.01
CA ALA A 130 5.45 0.80 -18.96
C ALA A 130 4.80 -0.58 -19.15
N ALA A 131 4.40 -1.24 -18.06
CA ALA A 131 3.66 -2.49 -18.08
C ALA A 131 2.34 -2.36 -18.85
N ALA A 132 1.51 -1.36 -18.52
CA ALA A 132 0.24 -1.12 -19.22
C ALA A 132 0.43 -0.89 -20.73
N LYS A 133 1.47 -0.13 -21.11
CA LYS A 133 1.82 0.10 -22.51
C LYS A 133 2.23 -1.20 -23.21
N MET A 134 3.10 -2.01 -22.59
CA MET A 134 3.54 -3.29 -23.16
C MET A 134 2.36 -4.24 -23.39
N ARG A 135 1.41 -4.31 -22.45
CA ARG A 135 0.21 -5.12 -22.59
C ARG A 135 -0.65 -4.68 -23.78
N LEU A 136 -0.87 -3.37 -23.91
CA LEU A 136 -1.56 -2.79 -25.07
C LEU A 136 -0.84 -3.14 -26.39
N ASP A 137 0.48 -2.99 -26.43
CA ASP A 137 1.29 -3.29 -27.62
C ASP A 137 1.28 -4.80 -27.99
N LEU A 138 1.12 -5.68 -27.00
CA LEU A 138 1.01 -7.14 -27.17
C LEU A 138 -0.43 -7.63 -27.40
N GLY A 139 -1.44 -6.77 -27.21
CA GLY A 139 -2.86 -7.10 -27.37
C GLY A 139 -3.44 -7.99 -26.25
N ILE A 140 -2.90 -7.88 -25.02
CA ILE A 140 -3.31 -8.65 -23.81
C ILE A 140 -3.73 -7.75 -22.64
#